data_AF-A0A944CEL6-F1
#
_entry.id   AF-A0A944CEL6-F1
#
_cell.length_a   1.000
_cell.length_b   1.000
_cell.length_c   1.000
_cell.angle_alpha   90.00
_cell.angle_beta   90.00
_cell.angle_gamma   90.00
#
_symmetry.space_group_name_H-M   'P 1'
#
loop_
_entity.id
_entity.type
_entity.pdbx_description
1 polymer ?
#
loop_
_entity_poly.entity_id
_entity_poly.type
_entity_poly.pdbx_seq_one_letter_code
_entity_poly.pdbx_strand_id
1 'polypeptide(L)'
;MAFTAATFATSNASGYGQYTARDSNSFSPTETITVYAEPIGYGFAETAAGHRHDIEVGFRLLNTTGQVLAEQDGFARFAGETPNRKRELPTSLSFQFEGLPVGDYVLEALYTDKISDKSGTVTLPFTMTAAQ
;
A
#
# COMPACT_ATOMS: atom_id res chain seq x y z
N MET A 1 5.82 11.78 -4.53
CA MET A 1 6.81 10.82 -3.97
C MET A 1 6.97 9.67 -4.96
N ALA A 2 7.98 8.82 -4.79
CA ALA A 2 8.21 7.65 -5.65
C ALA A 2 8.28 6.37 -4.82
N PHE A 3 8.39 5.21 -5.47
CA PHE A 3 8.47 3.91 -4.79
C PHE A 3 9.65 3.10 -5.34
N THR A 4 10.46 2.53 -4.46
CA THR A 4 11.54 1.60 -4.86
C THR A 4 11.04 0.18 -5.08
N ALA A 5 9.94 -0.17 -4.42
CA ALA A 5 9.21 -1.42 -4.61
C ALA A 5 7.70 -1.19 -4.42
N ALA A 6 6.90 -1.94 -5.18
CA ALA A 6 5.45 -2.03 -5.02
C ALA A 6 4.98 -3.37 -5.62
N THR A 7 4.44 -4.27 -4.82
CA THR A 7 4.01 -5.61 -5.29
C THR A 7 2.99 -6.24 -4.34
N PHE A 8 2.34 -7.31 -4.81
CA PHE A 8 1.64 -8.21 -3.91
C PHE A 8 2.62 -9.12 -3.17
N ALA A 9 2.41 -9.29 -1.87
CA ALA A 9 3.21 -10.13 -1.00
C ALA A 9 2.38 -11.28 -0.42
N THR A 10 3.05 -12.35 0.00
CA THR A 10 2.41 -13.49 0.66
C THR A 10 2.00 -13.19 2.11
N SER A 11 2.58 -12.15 2.72
CA SER A 11 2.32 -11.71 4.09
C SER A 11 2.88 -10.29 4.32
N ASN A 12 2.57 -9.70 5.48
CA ASN A 12 3.13 -8.40 5.86
C ASN A 12 4.65 -8.47 5.97
N ALA A 13 5.33 -7.44 5.49
CA ALA A 13 6.78 -7.36 5.53
C ALA A 13 7.31 -7.22 6.96
N SER A 14 8.45 -7.84 7.24
CA SER A 14 9.15 -7.70 8.52
C SER A 14 10.08 -6.47 8.58
N GLY A 15 10.33 -5.84 7.43
CA GLY A 15 11.29 -4.75 7.29
C GLY A 15 11.44 -4.27 5.85
N TYR A 16 12.27 -3.24 5.66
CA TYR A 16 12.60 -2.71 4.34
C TYR A 16 13.35 -3.76 3.51
N GLY A 17 12.89 -4.02 2.29
CA GLY A 17 13.35 -5.12 1.45
C GLY A 17 13.06 -6.53 1.99
N GLN A 18 12.34 -6.68 3.11
CA GLN A 18 12.07 -7.97 3.75
C GLN A 18 10.62 -8.39 3.53
N TYR A 19 10.33 -8.83 2.31
CA TYR A 19 9.03 -9.34 1.90
C TYR A 19 9.22 -10.53 0.94
N THR A 20 8.19 -11.36 0.84
CA THR A 20 8.11 -12.41 -0.18
C THR A 20 7.06 -12.02 -1.18
N ALA A 21 7.48 -11.67 -2.41
CA ALA A 21 6.56 -11.39 -3.51
C ALA A 21 5.72 -12.64 -3.82
N ARG A 22 4.48 -12.43 -4.26
CA ARG A 22 3.69 -13.54 -4.80
C ARG A 22 4.19 -13.94 -6.19
N ASP A 23 4.08 -15.23 -6.49
CA ASP A 23 4.37 -15.75 -7.82
C ASP A 23 3.26 -15.41 -8.84
N SER A 24 2.05 -15.11 -8.35
CA SER A 24 0.92 -14.68 -9.19
C SER A 24 0.07 -13.61 -8.50
N ASN A 25 -0.61 -12.82 -9.33
CA ASN A 25 -1.56 -11.80 -8.90
C ASN A 25 -3.00 -12.34 -8.93
N SER A 26 -3.18 -13.63 -8.66
CA SER A 26 -4.49 -14.26 -8.56
C SER A 26 -4.84 -14.50 -7.10
N PHE A 27 -6.08 -14.20 -6.74
CA PHE A 27 -6.59 -14.30 -5.38
C PHE A 27 -7.95 -14.98 -5.35
N SER A 28 -8.19 -15.79 -4.32
CA SER A 28 -9.52 -16.33 -4.05
C SER A 28 -10.32 -15.35 -3.15
N PRO A 29 -11.66 -15.45 -3.09
CA PRO A 29 -12.49 -14.59 -2.24
C PRO A 29 -12.18 -14.68 -0.74
N THR A 30 -11.51 -15.75 -0.30
CA THR A 30 -11.16 -15.98 1.11
C THR A 30 -9.73 -15.56 1.43
N GLU A 31 -8.92 -15.19 0.43
CA GLU A 31 -7.53 -14.83 0.60
C GLU A 31 -7.35 -13.35 0.93
N THR A 32 -6.46 -13.05 1.87
CA THR A 32 -6.02 -11.69 2.15
C THR A 32 -5.07 -11.21 1.07
N ILE A 33 -5.42 -10.13 0.40
CA ILE A 33 -4.53 -9.43 -0.53
C ILE A 33 -3.59 -8.56 0.29
N THR A 34 -2.29 -8.86 0.26
CA THR A 34 -1.28 -8.02 0.92
C THR A 34 -0.49 -7.24 -0.12
N VAL A 35 -0.44 -5.92 0.02
CA VAL A 35 0.38 -5.02 -0.80
C VAL A 35 1.58 -4.57 0.01
N TYR A 36 2.77 -4.81 -0.53
CA TYR A 36 4.03 -4.26 -0.02
C TYR A 36 4.45 -3.06 -0.87
N ALA A 37 4.84 -1.96 -0.24
CA ALA A 37 5.45 -0.83 -0.94
C ALA A 37 6.50 -0.09 -0.10
N GLU A 38 7.46 0.51 -0.79
CA GLU A 38 8.56 1.29 -0.22
C GLU A 38 8.53 2.73 -0.74
N PRO A 39 7.73 3.62 -0.12
CA PRO A 39 7.73 5.03 -0.50
C PRO A 39 9.09 5.68 -0.20
N ILE A 40 9.55 6.53 -1.12
CA ILE A 40 10.77 7.33 -0.99
C ILE A 40 10.52 8.80 -1.34
N GLY A 41 11.32 9.68 -0.75
CA GLY A 41 11.26 11.13 -1.00
C GLY A 41 10.12 11.87 -0.27
N TYR A 42 9.55 11.26 0.77
CA TYR A 42 8.69 11.92 1.76
C TYR A 42 9.51 12.84 2.70
N GLY A 43 8.81 13.77 3.33
CA GLY A 43 9.34 14.81 4.19
C GLY A 43 9.52 14.37 5.64
N PHE A 44 10.24 15.21 6.39
CA PHE A 44 10.42 15.06 7.83
C PHE A 44 10.19 16.40 8.51
N ALA A 45 9.50 16.37 9.64
CA ALA A 45 9.38 17.51 10.54
C ALA A 45 10.41 17.35 11.67
N GLU A 46 11.09 18.43 12.05
CA GLU A 46 11.95 18.45 13.22
C GLU A 46 11.10 18.50 14.50
N THR A 47 11.55 17.78 15.52
CA THR A 47 10.92 17.70 16.83
C THR A 47 12.00 17.79 17.91
N ALA A 48 11.59 17.92 19.18
CA ALA A 48 12.54 17.92 20.30
C ALA A 48 13.31 16.59 20.42
N ALA A 49 12.73 15.46 19.98
CA ALA A 49 13.35 14.13 20.07
C ALA A 49 13.96 13.64 18.73
N GLY A 50 13.89 14.44 17.66
CA GLY A 50 14.53 14.14 16.39
C GLY A 50 13.67 14.53 15.18
N HIS A 51 13.27 13.52 14.41
CA HIS A 51 12.62 13.67 13.12
C HIS A 51 11.35 12.81 13.06
N ARG A 52 10.23 13.45 12.71
CA ARG A 52 8.94 12.79 12.51
C ARG A 52 8.65 12.60 11.03
N HIS A 53 8.08 11.45 10.67
CA HIS A 53 7.44 11.19 9.37
C HIS A 53 5.95 10.87 9.58
N ASP A 54 5.14 11.14 8.57
CA ASP A 54 3.68 10.99 8.67
C ASP A 54 3.08 10.77 7.28
N ILE A 55 2.81 9.51 6.94
CA ILE A 55 2.23 9.12 5.65
C ILE A 55 0.86 8.51 5.90
N GLU A 56 -0.15 9.06 5.23
CA GLU A 56 -1.51 8.54 5.19
C GLU A 56 -1.73 7.82 3.86
N VAL A 57 -2.46 6.72 3.87
CA VAL A 57 -2.73 5.91 2.68
C VAL A 57 -4.23 5.72 2.52
N GLY A 58 -4.76 6.09 1.36
CA GLY A 58 -6.09 5.71 0.90
C GLY A 58 -6.02 4.62 -0.17
N PHE A 59 -7.15 4.01 -0.51
CA PHE A 59 -7.23 3.03 -1.59
C PHE A 59 -8.44 3.25 -2.51
N ARG A 60 -8.31 2.74 -3.74
CA ARG A 60 -9.42 2.52 -4.67
C ARG A 60 -9.32 1.12 -5.27
N LEU A 61 -10.46 0.45 -5.37
CA LEU A 61 -10.65 -0.77 -6.13
C LEU A 61 -11.41 -0.44 -7.41
N LEU A 62 -10.84 -0.76 -8.57
CA LEU A 62 -11.41 -0.48 -9.87
C LEU A 62 -11.61 -1.77 -10.66
N ASN A 63 -12.60 -1.78 -11.56
CA ASN A 63 -12.64 -2.76 -12.64
C ASN A 63 -11.77 -2.32 -13.83
N THR A 64 -11.70 -3.14 -14.87
CA THR A 64 -10.90 -2.86 -16.08
C THR A 64 -11.41 -1.69 -16.94
N THR A 65 -12.63 -1.19 -16.71
CA THR A 65 -13.13 0.01 -17.39
C THR A 65 -12.75 1.30 -16.66
N GLY A 66 -12.11 1.20 -15.49
CA GLY A 66 -11.76 2.32 -14.62
C GLY A 66 -12.90 2.77 -13.70
N GLN A 67 -14.00 2.01 -13.63
CA GLN A 67 -15.07 2.28 -12.67
C GLN A 67 -14.58 1.93 -11.26
N VAL A 68 -14.73 2.87 -10.34
CA VAL A 68 -14.47 2.65 -8.90
C VAL A 68 -15.59 1.80 -8.32
N LEU A 69 -15.22 0.66 -7.74
CA LEU A 69 -16.11 -0.28 -7.06
C LEU A 69 -16.13 -0.05 -5.55
N ALA A 70 -15.00 0.34 -4.98
CA ALA A 70 -14.85 0.72 -3.58
C ALA A 70 -13.69 1.70 -3.43
N GLU A 71 -13.79 2.61 -2.46
CA GLU A 71 -12.68 3.50 -2.10
C GLU A 71 -12.76 3.89 -0.62
N GLN A 72 -11.60 4.20 -0.05
CA GLN A 72 -11.52 4.72 1.31
C GLN A 72 -10.26 5.58 1.46
N ASP A 73 -10.44 6.83 1.87
CA ASP A 73 -9.35 7.70 2.30
C ASP A 73 -8.92 7.36 3.73
N GLY A 74 -7.64 7.62 4.06
CA GLY A 74 -7.11 7.41 5.41
C GLY A 74 -7.24 5.96 5.92
N PHE A 75 -7.28 4.99 5.00
CA PHE A 75 -7.37 3.57 5.29
C PHE A 75 -6.23 3.08 6.19
N ALA A 76 -5.01 3.58 5.97
CA ALA A 76 -3.85 3.28 6.79
C ALA A 76 -3.00 4.53 7.07
N ARG A 77 -2.18 4.47 8.12
CA ARG A 77 -1.24 5.54 8.46
C ARG A 77 0.08 4.97 8.97
N PHE A 78 1.18 5.43 8.38
CA PHE A 78 2.55 5.11 8.73
C PHE A 78 3.22 6.37 9.27
N ALA A 79 3.23 6.50 10.59
CA ALA A 79 3.83 7.63 11.28
C ALA A 79 4.79 7.16 12.36
N GLY A 80 5.80 7.97 12.64
CA GLY A 80 6.75 7.68 13.70
C GLY A 80 7.78 8.78 13.86
N GLU A 81 8.51 8.70 14.96
CA GLU A 81 9.53 9.65 15.35
C GLU A 81 10.81 8.91 15.71
N THR A 82 11.93 9.36 15.15
CA THR A 82 13.25 8.76 15.34
C THR A 82 14.32 9.84 15.47
N PRO A 83 15.43 9.62 16.20
CA PRO A 83 16.49 10.63 16.33
C PRO A 83 17.03 11.11 14.98
N ASN A 84 17.18 10.18 14.03
CA ASN A 84 17.59 10.45 12.66
C ASN A 84 16.41 10.35 11.69
N ARG A 85 16.53 10.93 10.50
CA ARG A 85 15.53 10.74 9.42
C ARG A 85 15.46 9.27 9.01
N LYS A 86 14.36 8.59 9.35
CA LYS A 86 14.08 7.22 8.90
C LYS A 86 13.80 7.25 7.41
N ARG A 87 14.76 6.89 6.56
CA ARG A 87 14.61 6.91 5.08
C ARG A 87 14.06 5.61 4.51
N GLU A 88 14.10 4.55 5.31
CA GLU A 88 13.60 3.22 4.97
C GLU A 88 12.24 3.02 5.65
N LEU A 89 11.18 2.98 4.84
CA LEU A 89 9.82 2.79 5.33
C LEU A 89 9.15 1.64 4.59
N PRO A 90 9.20 0.41 5.13
CA PRO A 90 8.39 -0.68 4.62
C PRO A 90 6.92 -0.43 4.98
N THR A 91 6.02 -0.57 4.01
CA THR A 91 4.58 -0.51 4.24
C THR A 91 3.93 -1.81 3.81
N SER A 92 2.95 -2.26 4.59
CA SER A 92 2.11 -3.41 4.26
C SER A 92 0.65 -3.04 4.47
N LEU A 93 -0.15 -3.20 3.42
CA LEU A 93 -1.59 -3.00 3.44
C LEU A 93 -2.26 -4.34 3.23
N SER A 94 -3.28 -4.66 4.01
CA SER A 94 -4.00 -5.93 3.92
C SER A 94 -5.47 -5.66 3.57
N PHE A 95 -5.96 -6.33 2.53
CA PHE A 95 -7.33 -6.16 2.04
C PHE A 95 -8.04 -7.51 1.98
N GLN A 96 -9.34 -7.49 2.27
CA GLN A 96 -10.23 -8.60 2.02
C GLN A 96 -11.52 -8.02 1.42
N PHE A 97 -11.80 -8.35 0.15
CA PHE A 97 -12.97 -7.85 -0.56
C PHE A 97 -14.05 -8.92 -0.58
N GLU A 98 -14.97 -8.84 0.37
CA GLU A 98 -16.10 -9.75 0.42
C GLU A 98 -17.02 -9.56 -0.80
N GLY A 99 -17.41 -10.68 -1.42
CA GLY A 99 -18.36 -10.66 -2.54
C GLY A 99 -17.82 -10.11 -3.86
N LEU A 100 -16.50 -9.89 -3.99
CA LEU A 100 -15.89 -9.48 -5.26
C LEU A 100 -16.01 -10.64 -6.29
N PRO A 101 -16.71 -10.45 -7.42
CA PRO A 101 -16.87 -11.51 -8.41
C PRO A 101 -15.54 -11.96 -9.04
N VAL A 102 -15.58 -13.10 -9.73
CA VAL A 102 -14.47 -13.54 -10.59
C VAL A 102 -14.26 -12.52 -11.70
N GLY A 103 -13.01 -12.11 -11.91
CA GLY A 103 -12.67 -11.12 -12.93
C GLY A 103 -11.37 -10.38 -12.65
N ASP A 104 -11.05 -9.43 -13.52
CA ASP A 104 -9.85 -8.60 -13.43
C ASP A 104 -10.15 -7.25 -12.80
N TYR A 105 -9.24 -6.81 -11.94
CA TYR A 105 -9.37 -5.62 -11.13
C TYR A 105 -8.04 -4.88 -11.02
N VAL A 106 -8.11 -3.62 -10.59
CA VAL A 106 -6.96 -2.80 -10.26
C VAL A 106 -7.11 -2.28 -8.85
N LEU A 107 -6.10 -2.50 -8.03
CA LEU A 107 -5.98 -1.90 -6.71
C LEU A 107 -5.03 -0.70 -6.79
N GLU A 108 -5.53 0.48 -6.46
CA GLU A 108 -4.73 1.68 -6.30
C GLU A 108 -4.57 2.01 -4.82
N ALA A 109 -3.34 2.29 -4.39
CA ALA A 109 -3.03 2.79 -3.06
C ALA A 109 -2.38 4.18 -3.18
N LEU A 110 -3.06 5.20 -2.68
CA LEU A 110 -2.61 6.60 -2.72
C LEU A 110 -1.92 6.95 -1.40
N TYR A 111 -0.61 7.16 -1.47
CA TYR A 111 0.22 7.60 -0.35
C TYR A 111 0.29 9.12 -0.36
N THR A 112 -0.06 9.74 0.77
CA THR A 112 -0.01 11.18 1.00
C THR A 112 0.88 11.48 2.19
N ASP A 113 2.00 12.16 1.94
CA ASP A 113 2.89 12.65 2.99
C ASP A 113 2.30 13.93 3.60
N LYS A 114 1.91 13.86 4.88
CA LYS A 114 1.26 14.95 5.62
C LYS A 114 2.23 16.04 6.07
N ILE A 115 3.53 15.92 5.74
CA ILE A 115 4.57 16.90 6.09
C ILE A 115 5.00 17.73 4.89
N SER A 116 5.21 17.11 3.72
CA SER A 116 5.64 17.84 2.51
C SER A 116 4.57 18.00 1.44
N ASP A 117 3.33 17.56 1.71
CA ASP A 117 2.18 17.54 0.79
C ASP A 117 2.41 16.75 -0.51
N LYS A 118 3.51 15.99 -0.58
CA LYS A 118 3.79 15.11 -1.71
C LYS A 118 2.87 13.89 -1.64
N SER A 119 2.38 13.47 -2.80
CA SER A 119 1.64 12.23 -2.96
C SER A 119 2.25 11.31 -4.00
N GLY A 120 1.87 10.04 -4.00
CA GLY A 120 2.25 9.04 -5.00
C GLY A 120 1.31 7.85 -4.94
N THR A 121 1.02 7.25 -6.10
CA THR A 121 0.09 6.13 -6.21
C THR A 121 0.83 4.87 -6.63
N VAL A 122 0.51 3.77 -5.96
CA VAL A 122 0.82 2.40 -6.41
C VAL A 122 -0.41 1.84 -7.11
N THR A 123 -0.24 1.30 -8.31
CA THR A 123 -1.31 0.70 -9.11
C THR A 123 -0.97 -0.75 -9.41
N LEU A 124 -1.78 -1.69 -8.93
CA LEU A 124 -1.51 -3.13 -9.02
C LEU A 124 -2.72 -3.87 -9.61
N PRO A 125 -2.59 -4.43 -10.84
CA PRO A 125 -3.62 -5.27 -11.43
C PRO A 125 -3.62 -6.68 -10.80
N PHE A 126 -4.80 -7.22 -10.55
CA PHE A 126 -4.99 -8.58 -10.03
C PHE A 126 -6.25 -9.24 -10.59
N THR A 127 -6.33 -10.56 -10.45
CA THR A 127 -7.47 -11.36 -10.89
C THR A 127 -8.10 -12.07 -9.68
N MET A 128 -9.41 -11.94 -9.51
CA MET A 128 -10.17 -12.79 -8.61
C MET A 128 -10.53 -14.09 -9.31
N THR A 129 -10.20 -15.21 -8.69
CA THR A 129 -10.57 -16.55 -9.16
C THR A 129 -11.75 -17.09 -8.38
N ALA A 130 -12.36 -18.17 -8.86
CA ALA A 130 -13.36 -18.89 -8.06
C ALA A 130 -12.73 -19.37 -6.74
N ALA A 131 -13.57 -19.54 -5.72
CA ALA A 131 -13.16 -20.26 -4.52
C ALA A 131 -12.74 -21.68 -4.92
N GLN A 132 -11.57 -22.13 -4.43
CA GLN A 132 -11.14 -23.52 -4.56
C GLN A 132 -11.91 -24.42 -3.59
#